data_AF-C3V140-F1
#
_entry.id   AF-C3V140-F1
#
_cell.length_a   1.000
_cell.length_b   1.000
_cell.length_c   1.000
_cell.angle_alpha   90.00
_cell.angle_beta   90.00
_cell.angle_gamma   90.00
#
_symmetry.space_group_name_H-M   'P 1'
#
loop_
_entity.id
_entity.type
_entity.pdbx_description
1 polymer ?
#
loop_
_entity_poly.entity_id
_entity_poly.type
_entity_poly.pdbx_seq_one_letter_code
_entity_poly.pdbx_strand_id
1 'polypeptide(L)'
;VLGIQCVKKRELDEAVAQRIRTNNNPFNVPLDNQKGDYDLNAVRLCFQVWVQDPVGTGHLVHLPLVVSQPIYDNRAPNTAELKICRVNR
;
A
#
# COMPACT_ATOMS: atom_id res chain seq x y z
N VAL A 1 -14.66 9.56 0.56
CA VAL A 1 -13.24 10.00 0.61
C VAL A 1 -12.41 8.81 1.06
N LEU A 2 -11.29 8.52 0.39
CA LEU A 2 -10.33 7.49 0.82
C LEU A 2 -9.22 8.16 1.63
N GLY A 3 -8.89 7.63 2.81
CA GLY A 3 -7.84 8.15 3.69
C GLY A 3 -6.80 7.08 4.02
N ILE A 4 -5.58 7.49 4.31
CA ILE A 4 -4.47 6.61 4.70
C ILE A 4 -4.11 6.90 6.15
N GLN A 5 -4.15 5.87 7.00
CA GLN A 5 -3.74 5.96 8.40
C GLN A 5 -2.36 5.32 8.58
N CYS A 6 -1.37 6.13 8.93
CA CYS A 6 -0.03 5.65 9.28
C CYS A 6 -0.02 4.94 10.63
N VAL A 7 0.84 3.94 10.77
CA VAL A 7 1.17 3.31 12.06
C VAL A 7 2.44 3.95 12.62
N LYS A 8 2.59 3.95 13.94
CA LYS A 8 3.85 4.39 14.56
C LYS A 8 4.92 3.32 14.34
N LYS A 9 6.19 3.71 14.22
CA LYS A 9 7.30 2.77 14.04
C LYS A 9 7.35 1.67 15.11
N ARG A 10 7.04 2.01 16.37
CA ARG A 10 6.98 1.05 17.49
C ARG A 10 5.86 0.00 17.37
N GLU A 11 4.83 0.27 16.58
CA GLU A 11 3.66 -0.59 16.38
C GLU A 11 3.76 -1.38 15.06
N LEU A 12 4.88 -1.27 14.34
CA LEU A 12 5.05 -1.82 13.00
C LEU A 12 4.95 -3.36 12.99
N ASP A 13 5.60 -4.04 13.92
CA ASP A 13 5.59 -5.51 13.97
C ASP A 13 4.19 -6.06 14.24
N GLU A 14 3.47 -5.46 15.19
CA GLU A 14 2.08 -5.81 15.47
C GLU A 14 1.20 -5.52 14.24
N ALA A 15 1.41 -4.37 13.61
CA ALA A 15 0.72 -3.99 12.39
C ALA A 15 0.94 -5.04 11.29
N VAL A 16 2.18 -5.47 11.01
CA VAL A 16 2.49 -6.50 10.01
C VAL A 16 1.86 -7.85 10.38
N ALA A 17 1.95 -8.26 11.64
CA ALA A 17 1.30 -9.49 12.13
C ALA A 17 -0.22 -9.49 11.89
N GLN A 18 -0.88 -8.34 12.02
CA GLN A 18 -2.29 -8.18 11.69
C GLN A 18 -2.60 -8.39 10.19
N ARG A 19 -1.71 -7.93 9.28
CA ARG A 19 -1.89 -8.14 7.83
C ARG A 19 -1.74 -9.61 7.47
N ILE A 20 -0.76 -10.30 8.07
CA ILE A 20 -0.56 -11.74 7.90
C ILE A 20 -1.79 -12.51 8.37
N ARG A 21 -2.31 -12.19 9.56
CA ARG A 21 -3.49 -12.84 10.14
C ARG A 21 -4.76 -12.68 9.30
N THR A 22 -4.91 -11.53 8.64
CA THR A 22 -6.06 -11.23 7.77
C THR A 22 -5.84 -11.65 6.31
N ASN A 23 -4.73 -12.34 6.02
CA ASN A 23 -4.34 -12.78 4.68
C ASN A 23 -4.29 -11.63 3.65
N ASN A 24 -3.90 -10.43 4.09
CA ASN A 24 -3.74 -9.28 3.20
C ASN A 24 -2.36 -9.30 2.53
N ASN A 25 -2.20 -10.22 1.58
CA ASN A 25 -0.95 -10.47 0.86
C ASN A 25 -1.22 -10.67 -0.64
N PRO A 26 -1.55 -9.60 -1.40
CA PRO A 26 -1.95 -9.73 -2.80
C PRO A 26 -0.89 -10.40 -3.67
N PHE A 27 0.40 -10.18 -3.39
CA PHE A 27 1.51 -10.74 -4.16
C PHE A 27 2.03 -12.08 -3.63
N ASN A 28 1.36 -12.67 -2.64
CA ASN A 28 1.78 -13.92 -2.01
C ASN A 28 3.26 -13.94 -1.58
N VAL A 29 3.73 -12.84 -1.00
CA VAL A 29 5.10 -12.68 -0.51
C VAL A 29 5.38 -13.71 0.61
N PRO A 30 6.51 -14.45 0.57
CA PRO A 30 6.88 -15.40 1.63
C PRO A 30 6.97 -14.72 3.00
N LEU A 31 6.62 -15.44 4.07
CA LEU A 31 6.57 -14.89 5.43
C LEU A 31 7.92 -14.33 5.90
N ASP A 32 9.03 -14.97 5.52
CA ASP A 32 10.37 -14.50 5.88
C ASP A 32 10.71 -13.16 5.24
N ASN A 33 10.16 -12.89 4.06
CA ASN A 33 10.32 -11.62 3.33
C ASN A 33 9.32 -10.54 3.81
N GLN A 34 8.37 -10.89 4.67
CA GLN A 34 7.45 -9.95 5.32
C GLN A 34 8.03 -9.43 6.66
N LYS A 35 9.20 -9.90 7.09
CA LYS A 35 9.93 -9.35 8.23
C LYS A 35 11.07 -8.50 7.69
N GLY A 36 10.90 -7.19 7.70
CA GLY A 36 11.91 -6.28 7.16
C GLY A 36 11.66 -4.82 7.51
N ASP A 37 12.58 -3.97 7.07
CA ASP A 37 12.42 -2.52 7.19
C ASP A 37 11.42 -2.03 6.14
N TYR A 38 10.42 -1.28 6.61
CA TYR A 38 9.39 -0.67 5.77
C TYR A 38 9.62 0.84 5.67
N ASP A 39 9.47 1.39 4.47
CA ASP A 39 9.30 2.84 4.30
C ASP A 39 7.89 3.22 4.73
N LEU A 40 7.78 3.92 5.86
CA LEU A 40 6.49 4.36 6.41
C LEU A 40 5.98 5.67 5.78
N ASN A 41 6.80 6.31 4.95
CA ASN A 41 6.51 7.59 4.31
C ASN A 41 6.02 7.41 2.87
N ALA A 42 6.01 6.17 2.35
CA ALA A 42 5.55 5.87 1.00
C ALA A 42 4.70 4.60 0.99
N VAL A 43 3.56 4.65 0.29
CA VAL A 43 2.71 3.47 0.04
C VAL A 43 2.28 3.42 -1.42
N ARG A 44 1.80 2.26 -1.86
CA ARG A 44 1.10 2.11 -3.13
C ARG A 44 -0.24 1.44 -2.89
N LEU A 45 -1.25 1.82 -3.67
CA LEU A 45 -2.53 1.12 -3.66
C LEU A 45 -2.43 -0.10 -4.57
N CYS A 46 -2.83 -1.27 -4.08
CA CYS A 46 -2.92 -2.51 -4.86
C CYS A 46 -4.40 -2.80 -5.16
N PHE A 47 -4.76 -2.83 -6.44
CA PHE A 47 -6.11 -3.09 -6.90
C PHE A 47 -6.27 -4.58 -7.21
N GLN A 48 -7.16 -5.24 -6.47
CA GLN A 48 -7.60 -6.62 -6.71
C GLN A 48 -9.04 -6.57 -7.21
N VAL A 49 -9.29 -7.12 -8.39
CA VAL A 49 -10.60 -7.06 -9.04
C VAL A 49 -11.02 -8.47 -9.43
N TRP A 50 -12.25 -8.82 -9.07
CA TRP A 50 -12.91 -10.05 -9.51
C TRP A 50 -14.06 -9.69 -10.43
N VAL A 51 -14.11 -10.32 -11.59
CA VAL A 51 -15.17 -10.12 -12.60
C VAL A 51 -15.87 -11.44 -12.88
N GLN A 52 -17.13 -11.40 -13.30
CA GLN A 52 -17.82 -12.60 -13.75
C GLN A 52 -17.15 -13.13 -15.03
N ASP A 53 -17.00 -14.45 -15.10
CA ASP A 53 -16.52 -15.15 -16.28
C ASP A 53 -17.40 -14.80 -17.49
N PRO A 54 -16.81 -14.26 -18.58
CA PRO A 54 -17.53 -13.96 -19.81
C PRO A 54 -18.28 -15.15 -20.42
N VAL A 55 -17.88 -16.38 -20.10
CA VAL A 55 -18.50 -17.61 -20.59
C VAL A 55 -19.81 -17.94 -19.86
N GLY A 56 -20.21 -17.13 -18.85
CA GLY A 56 -21.50 -17.27 -18.18
C GLY A 56 -21.57 -18.43 -17.18
N THR A 57 -20.41 -18.97 -16.77
CA THR A 57 -20.30 -20.06 -15.79
C THR A 57 -20.70 -19.64 -14.38
N GLY A 58 -20.88 -18.33 -14.13
CA GLY A 58 -21.17 -17.76 -12.81
C GLY A 58 -19.95 -17.69 -11.89
N HIS A 59 -18.77 -18.15 -12.34
CA HIS A 59 -17.53 -18.06 -11.59
C HIS A 59 -16.93 -16.65 -11.65
N LEU A 60 -16.24 -16.28 -10.57
CA LEU A 60 -15.45 -15.05 -10.52
C LEU A 60 -14.02 -15.33 -10.97
N VAL A 61 -13.54 -14.56 -11.93
CA VAL A 61 -12.16 -14.56 -12.39
C VAL A 61 -11.42 -13.40 -11.74
N HIS A 62 -10.27 -13.69 -11.13
CA HIS A 62 -9.39 -12.67 -10.58
C HIS A 62 -8.55 -12.06 -11.69
N LEU A 63 -8.62 -10.73 -11.85
CA LEU A 63 -7.80 -10.01 -12.81
C LEU A 63 -6.37 -9.82 -12.29
N PRO A 64 -5.38 -9.61 -13.19
CA PRO A 64 -4.03 -9.26 -12.78
C PRO A 64 -4.02 -8.04 -11.85
N LEU A 65 -3.15 -8.09 -10.84
CA LEU A 65 -2.97 -7.00 -9.88
C LEU A 65 -2.46 -5.75 -10.59
N VAL A 66 -3.05 -4.60 -10.28
CA VAL A 66 -2.56 -3.30 -10.73
C VAL A 66 -2.15 -2.50 -9.50
N VAL A 67 -1.02 -1.79 -9.58
CA VAL A 67 -0.48 -1.00 -8.47
C VAL A 67 -0.40 0.47 -8.90
N SER A 68 -0.81 1.38 -8.01
CA SER A 68 -0.70 2.82 -8.29
C SER A 68 0.75 3.30 -8.36
N GLN A 69 0.90 4.55 -8.83
CA GLN A 69 2.10 5.34 -8.50
C GLN A 69 2.23 5.48 -6.98
N PRO A 70 3.46 5.63 -6.45
CA PRO A 70 3.67 5.78 -5.02
C PRO A 70 2.99 7.05 -4.50
N ILE A 71 2.43 6.94 -3.30
CA ILE A 71 1.81 8.02 -2.54
C ILE A 71 2.74 8.31 -1.37
N TYR A 72 3.13 9.57 -1.22
CA TYR A 72 4.11 10.02 -0.26
C TYR A 72 3.44 10.79 0.89
N ASP A 73 3.90 10.59 2.13
CA ASP A 73 3.50 11.42 3.27
C ASP A 73 4.13 12.81 3.13
N ASN A 74 3.30 13.83 2.95
CA ASN A 74 3.76 15.21 2.84
C ASN A 74 4.23 15.79 4.19
N ARG A 75 4.00 15.09 5.31
CA ARG A 75 4.51 15.47 6.63
C ARG A 75 5.94 14.99 6.88
N ALA A 76 6.41 13.99 6.13
CA ALA A 76 7.75 13.46 6.30
C ALA A 76 8.75 14.31 5.51
N PRO A 77 9.80 14.87 6.15
CA PRO A 77 10.72 15.81 5.49
C PRO A 77 11.42 15.25 4.25
N ASN A 78 11.64 13.94 4.18
CA ASN A 78 12.32 13.27 3.07
C ASN A 78 11.43 13.04 1.85
N THR A 79 10.11 13.17 1.98
CA THR A 79 9.13 12.92 0.91
C THR A 79 8.13 14.07 0.73
N ALA A 80 8.29 15.15 1.49
CA ALA A 80 7.45 16.33 1.39
C ALA A 80 7.59 17.00 0.02
N GLU A 81 6.48 17.53 -0.48
CA GLU A 81 6.44 18.39 -1.65
C GLU A 81 7.31 19.62 -1.41
N LEU A 82 8.31 19.82 -2.26
CA LEU A 82 9.19 20.96 -2.17
C LEU A 82 8.46 22.22 -2.64
N LYS A 83 8.38 23.21 -1.74
CA LYS A 83 7.71 24.48 -2.00
C LYS A 83 8.63 25.64 -1.64
N ILE A 84 8.98 26.44 -2.64
CA ILE A 84 9.66 27.72 -2.42
C ILE A 84 8.61 28.75 -2.02
N CYS A 85 8.62 29.19 -0.78
CA CYS A 85 7.62 30.14 -0.27
C CYS A 85 7.92 31.60 -0.64
N ARG A 86 9.21 31.95 -0.77
CA ARG A 86 9.65 33.31 -1.11
C ARG A 86 11.02 33.27 -1.77
N VAL A 87 11.22 34.13 -2.77
CA VAL A 87 12.52 34.40 -3.38
C VAL A 87 12.76 35.90 -3.29
N ASN A 88 13.93 36.31 -2.76
CA ASN A 88 14.34 37.71 -2.78
C ASN A 88 15.12 37.98 -4.06
N ARG A 89 14.95 39.19 -4.60
CA ARG A 89 15.71 39.69 -5.73
C ARG A 89 16.86 40.56 -5.24
#